data_AF-A0A7X7WV03-F1
#
_entry.id   AF-A0A7X7WV03-F1
#
_cell.length_a   1.000
_cell.length_b   1.000
_cell.length_c   1.000
_cell.angle_alpha   90.00
_cell.angle_beta   90.00
_cell.angle_gamma   90.00
#
_symmetry.space_group_name_H-M   'P 1'
#
loop_
_entity.id
_entity.type
_entity.pdbx_description
1 polymer ?
#
loop_
_entity_poly.entity_id
_entity_poly.type
_entity_poly.pdbx_seq_one_letter_code
_entity_poly.pdbx_strand_id
1 'polypeptide(L)'
;MVKKLVVAGVALMFLATSAMAAPKGAKAIFDSGEGPASGASVASPTPSTQAAQAPKVEKYVGISYQLMLVKDDGSIQAVTKARTFRSGERVKMLVRTNRPGYLTILNIGPTGNT
;
A
#
# COMPACT_ATOMS: atom_id res chain seq x y z
N MET A 1 -48.07 42.27 -14.50
CA MET A 1 -46.64 42.05 -14.83
C MET A 1 -45.80 41.50 -13.66
N VAL A 2 -46.35 41.33 -12.45
CA VAL A 2 -45.61 40.86 -11.25
C VAL A 2 -45.64 39.33 -11.08
N LYS A 3 -46.70 38.64 -11.55
CA LYS A 3 -46.84 37.17 -11.44
C LYS A 3 -45.81 36.36 -12.25
N LYS A 4 -45.32 36.88 -13.38
CA LYS A 4 -44.27 36.20 -14.18
C LYS A 4 -42.88 36.31 -13.54
N LEU A 5 -42.66 37.31 -12.69
CA LEU A 5 -41.39 37.51 -11.99
C LEU A 5 -41.23 36.53 -10.80
N VAL A 6 -42.32 36.23 -10.11
CA VAL A 6 -42.32 35.30 -8.95
C VAL A 6 -42.08 33.85 -9.39
N VAL A 7 -42.65 33.43 -10.53
CA VAL A 7 -42.43 32.08 -11.07
C VAL A 7 -40.99 31.88 -11.56
N ALA A 8 -40.36 32.93 -12.11
CA ALA A 8 -38.94 32.90 -12.48
C ALA A 8 -38.02 32.88 -11.25
N GLY A 9 -38.39 33.56 -10.16
CA GLY A 9 -37.62 33.59 -8.92
C GLY A 9 -37.62 32.26 -8.15
N VAL A 10 -38.74 31.52 -8.16
CA VAL A 10 -38.86 30.22 -7.48
C VAL A 10 -38.22 29.09 -8.31
N ALA A 11 -38.24 29.18 -9.64
CA ALA A 11 -37.55 28.22 -10.51
C ALA A 11 -36.01 28.33 -10.45
N LEU A 12 -35.47 29.50 -10.11
CA LEU A 12 -34.02 29.72 -10.01
C LEU A 12 -33.43 29.23 -8.68
N MET A 13 -34.26 28.99 -7.66
CA MET A 13 -33.80 28.55 -6.33
C MET A 13 -33.59 27.03 -6.22
N PHE A 14 -34.02 26.25 -7.21
CA PHE A 14 -33.89 24.78 -7.25
C PHE A 14 -32.69 24.27 -8.07
N LEU A 15 -31.90 25.15 -8.70
CA LEU A 15 -30.72 24.76 -9.51
C LEU A 15 -29.37 24.89 -8.78
N ALA A 16 -29.35 25.16 -7.46
CA ALA A 16 -28.13 25.48 -6.72
C ALA A 16 -27.59 24.37 -5.79
N THR A 17 -27.95 23.11 -6.00
CA THR A 17 -27.31 21.96 -5.32
C THR A 17 -26.39 21.20 -6.27
N SER A 18 -25.38 21.90 -6.79
CA SER A 18 -24.23 21.24 -7.42
C SER A 18 -23.38 20.59 -6.34
N ALA A 19 -23.36 19.26 -6.37
CA ALA A 19 -22.54 18.33 -5.62
C ALA A 19 -21.15 18.88 -5.19
N MET A 20 -20.96 19.11 -3.89
CA MET A 20 -19.65 19.01 -3.27
C MET A 20 -19.34 17.53 -3.06
N ALA A 21 -18.79 16.88 -4.09
CA ALA A 21 -18.18 15.58 -3.93
C ALA A 21 -16.94 15.75 -3.04
N ALA A 22 -17.04 15.32 -1.78
CA ALA A 22 -15.88 15.27 -0.89
C ALA A 22 -14.76 14.45 -1.56
N PRO A 23 -13.52 14.94 -1.60
CA PRO A 23 -12.46 14.28 -2.34
C PRO A 23 -12.12 12.94 -1.66
N LYS A 24 -12.39 11.84 -2.37
CA LYS A 24 -12.14 10.48 -1.88
C LYS A 24 -10.78 9.99 -2.36
N GLY A 25 -9.92 9.62 -1.41
CA GLY A 25 -8.68 8.88 -1.64
C GLY A 25 -7.41 9.64 -1.25
N ALA A 26 -6.30 8.91 -1.15
CA ALA A 26 -5.01 9.42 -0.67
C ALA A 26 -4.43 10.60 -1.48
N LYS A 27 -4.95 10.86 -2.68
CA LYS A 27 -4.60 12.03 -3.50
C LYS A 27 -5.15 13.35 -2.96
N ALA A 28 -6.25 13.32 -2.22
CA ALA A 28 -6.90 14.52 -1.69
C ALA A 28 -6.06 15.27 -0.64
N ILE A 29 -5.16 14.54 0.02
CA ILE A 29 -4.32 15.05 1.10
C ILE A 29 -3.22 16.00 0.57
N PHE A 30 -2.98 16.00 -0.75
CA PHE A 30 -1.90 16.75 -1.39
C PHE A 30 -2.40 17.80 -2.41
N ASP A 31 -3.72 17.95 -2.58
CA ASP A 31 -4.33 18.90 -3.54
C ASP A 31 -4.59 20.29 -2.92
N SER A 32 -4.42 20.42 -1.59
CA SER A 32 -4.40 21.72 -0.93
C SER A 32 -3.00 22.31 -1.10
N GLY A 33 -2.79 23.09 -2.16
CA GLY A 33 -1.51 23.68 -2.56
C GLY A 33 -0.86 24.68 -1.58
N GLU A 34 -1.06 24.52 -0.28
CA GLU A 34 -0.43 25.27 0.81
C GLU A 34 0.57 24.36 1.54
N GLY A 35 1.65 24.02 0.84
CA GLY A 35 2.83 23.38 1.39
C GLY A 35 4.05 23.88 0.62
N PRO A 36 5.24 24.01 1.24
CA PRO A 36 6.39 24.60 0.60
C PRO A 36 6.76 23.81 -0.66
N ALA A 37 6.55 24.43 -1.82
CA ALA A 37 6.91 23.89 -3.12
C ALA A 37 8.44 23.97 -3.29
N SER A 38 9.14 22.93 -2.84
CA SER A 38 10.53 22.71 -3.25
C SER A 38 10.52 22.28 -4.72
N GLY A 39 10.80 23.23 -5.62
CA GLY A 39 10.93 22.98 -7.05
C GLY A 39 12.11 22.05 -7.33
N ALA A 40 11.85 20.75 -7.41
CA ALA A 40 12.74 19.83 -8.08
C ALA A 40 12.48 19.96 -9.59
N SER A 41 13.50 20.40 -10.34
CA SER A 41 13.48 20.39 -11.80
C SER A 41 13.40 18.93 -12.27
N VAL A 42 12.19 18.42 -12.46
CA VAL A 42 11.95 17.14 -13.09
C VAL A 42 12.00 17.34 -14.60
N ALA A 43 12.96 16.70 -15.25
CA ALA A 43 12.91 16.51 -16.69
C ALA A 43 11.53 15.95 -17.06
N SER A 44 10.93 16.47 -18.14
CA SER A 44 9.64 16.03 -18.66
C SER A 44 9.52 14.51 -18.61
N PRO A 45 8.42 13.95 -18.09
CA PRO A 45 8.26 12.51 -18.03
C PRO A 45 8.14 12.04 -19.48
N THR A 46 9.24 11.51 -20.02
CA THR A 46 9.14 10.58 -21.14
C THR A 46 8.12 9.53 -20.69
N PRO A 47 7.02 9.30 -21.43
CA PRO A 47 6.15 8.17 -21.13
C PRO A 47 7.01 6.93 -21.30
N SER A 48 7.59 6.46 -20.20
CA SER A 48 8.05 5.10 -20.11
C SER A 48 6.76 4.31 -20.17
N THR A 49 6.43 3.86 -21.39
CA THR A 49 5.59 2.70 -21.57
C THR A 49 6.37 1.59 -20.87
N GLN A 50 6.17 1.49 -19.56
CA GLN A 50 6.62 0.36 -18.77
C GLN A 50 5.75 -0.77 -19.31
N ALA A 51 6.24 -1.39 -20.39
CA ALA A 51 5.65 -2.57 -20.97
C ALA A 51 5.42 -3.48 -19.77
N ALA A 52 4.15 -3.75 -19.48
CA ALA A 52 3.78 -4.71 -18.47
C ALA A 52 4.57 -5.97 -18.81
N GLN A 53 5.57 -6.27 -17.96
CA GLN A 53 6.43 -7.41 -18.21
C GLN A 53 5.50 -8.61 -18.28
N ALA A 54 5.41 -9.20 -19.48
CA ALA A 54 4.61 -10.40 -19.68
C ALA A 54 5.02 -11.39 -18.58
N PRO A 55 4.06 -12.00 -17.86
CA PRO A 55 4.38 -12.84 -16.71
C PRO A 55 5.35 -13.93 -17.17
N LYS A 56 6.61 -13.78 -16.75
CA LYS A 56 7.66 -14.75 -17.06
C LYS A 56 7.22 -16.03 -16.37
N VAL A 57 6.98 -17.08 -17.14
CA VAL A 57 6.66 -18.40 -16.58
C VAL A 57 7.91 -18.87 -15.85
N GLU A 58 8.01 -18.55 -14.57
CA GLU A 58 9.11 -18.99 -13.74
C GLU A 58 8.99 -20.49 -13.57
N LYS A 59 9.95 -21.24 -14.10
CA LYS A 59 9.98 -22.72 -14.08
C LYS A 59 9.87 -23.31 -12.67
N TYR A 60 10.19 -22.53 -11.64
CA TYR A 60 10.17 -22.94 -10.24
C TYR A 60 9.25 -22.03 -9.42
N VAL A 61 8.50 -22.63 -8.51
CA VAL A 61 7.89 -21.92 -7.37
C VAL A 61 9.00 -21.65 -6.36
N GLY A 62 9.28 -20.37 -6.11
CA GLY A 62 10.33 -19.93 -5.21
C GLY A 62 9.72 -19.22 -4.01
N ILE A 63 9.92 -19.78 -2.82
CA ILE A 63 9.70 -19.07 -1.56
C ILE A 63 11.07 -18.78 -0.97
N SER A 64 11.42 -17.51 -0.82
CA SER A 64 12.60 -17.10 -0.07
C SER A 64 12.14 -16.49 1.26
N TYR A 65 12.81 -16.87 2.35
CA TYR A 65 12.51 -16.31 3.67
C TYR A 65 13.78 -15.95 4.43
N GLN A 66 13.63 -15.01 5.36
CA GLN A 66 14.66 -14.59 6.29
C GLN A 66 14.05 -14.53 7.70
N LEU A 67 14.80 -15.04 8.67
CA LEU A 67 14.43 -14.99 10.08
C LEU A 67 15.05 -13.77 10.74
N MET A 68 14.28 -13.10 11.57
CA MET A 68 14.73 -11.97 12.35
C MET A 68 14.35 -12.16 13.82
N LEU A 69 15.28 -11.83 14.71
CA LEU A 69 15.05 -11.71 16.14
C LEU A 69 14.63 -10.28 16.44
N VAL A 70 13.52 -10.12 17.17
CA VAL A 70 13.09 -8.82 17.70
C VAL A 70 13.46 -8.78 19.17
N LYS A 71 14.43 -7.94 19.52
CA LYS A 71 14.93 -7.78 20.88
C LYS A 71 13.96 -6.95 21.73
N ASP A 72 14.21 -6.91 23.03
CA ASP A 72 13.37 -6.20 24.00
C ASP A 72 13.45 -4.68 23.83
N ASP A 73 14.59 -4.16 23.37
CA ASP A 73 14.80 -2.77 22.98
C ASP A 73 14.07 -2.38 21.67
N GLY A 74 13.37 -3.33 21.04
CA GLY A 74 12.66 -3.15 19.77
C GLY A 74 13.54 -3.26 18.53
N SER A 75 14.86 -3.42 18.68
CA SER A 75 15.76 -3.63 17.54
C SER A 75 15.50 -4.98 16.88
N ILE A 76 15.72 -5.02 15.56
CA ILE A 76 15.47 -6.19 14.73
C ILE A 76 16.78 -6.64 14.10
N GLN A 77 17.16 -7.90 14.31
CA GLN A 77 18.41 -8.46 13.81
C GLN A 77 18.14 -9.70 12.96
N ALA A 78 18.72 -9.76 11.76
CA ALA A 78 18.72 -10.97 10.94
C ALA A 78 19.48 -12.11 11.64
N VAL A 79 18.91 -13.31 11.65
CA VAL A 79 19.53 -14.48 12.27
C VAL A 79 19.59 -15.66 11.29
N THR A 80 20.49 -16.59 11.60
CA THR A 80 20.67 -17.81 10.81
C THR A 80 19.50 -18.77 11.01
N LYS A 81 19.26 -19.64 10.02
CA LYS A 81 18.20 -20.67 10.05
C LYS A 81 18.41 -21.73 11.14
N ALA A 82 19.65 -21.92 11.57
CA ALA A 82 20.02 -22.90 12.59
C ALA A 82 19.96 -22.35 14.02
N ARG A 83 19.59 -21.08 14.21
CA ARG A 83 19.48 -20.50 15.55
C ARG A 83 18.33 -21.14 16.31
N THR A 84 18.60 -21.58 17.54
CA THR A 84 17.56 -21.95 18.51
C THR A 84 16.99 -20.69 19.16
N PHE A 85 15.69 -20.48 19.03
CA PHE A 85 14.96 -19.42 19.73
C PHE A 85 14.59 -19.88 21.13
N ARG A 86 14.68 -18.97 22.10
CA ARG A 86 14.31 -19.24 23.50
C ARG A 86 12.88 -18.81 23.78
N SER A 87 12.29 -19.37 24.83
CA SER A 87 10.97 -18.96 25.29
C SER A 87 10.95 -17.46 25.59
N GLY A 88 9.91 -16.76 25.12
CA GLY A 88 9.76 -15.31 25.25
C GLY A 88 10.45 -14.49 24.14
N GLU A 89 11.36 -15.06 23.36
CA GLU A 89 11.95 -14.35 22.23
C GLU A 89 10.91 -14.13 21.13
N ARG A 90 10.91 -12.93 20.55
CA ARG A 90 10.01 -12.56 19.46
C ARG A 90 10.69 -12.78 18.12
N VAL A 91 9.98 -13.45 17.21
CA VAL A 91 10.48 -13.77 15.86
C VAL A 91 9.67 -13.01 14.82
N LYS A 92 10.36 -12.44 13.84
CA LYS A 92 9.77 -11.88 12.63
C LYS A 92 10.32 -12.63 11.42
N MET A 93 9.44 -13.07 10.54
CA MET A 93 9.82 -13.73 9.30
C MET A 93 9.48 -12.83 8.11
N LEU A 94 10.47 -12.54 7.28
CA LEU A 94 10.26 -11.88 6.00
C LEU A 94 10.14 -12.96 4.94
N VAL A 95 9.05 -12.94 4.17
CA VAL A 95 8.79 -13.92 3.12
C VAL A 95 8.58 -13.18 1.81
N ARG A 96 9.22 -13.69 0.76
CA ARG A 96 8.98 -13.27 -0.62
C ARG A 96 8.59 -14.48 -1.44
N THR A 97 7.48 -14.33 -2.14
CA THR A 97 6.93 -15.33 -3.06
C THR A 97 6.96 -14.76 -4.48
N ASN A 98 7.00 -15.66 -5.45
CA ASN A 98 6.97 -15.32 -6.87
C ASN A 98 5.64 -15.68 -7.55
N ARG A 99 4.74 -16.35 -6.82
CA ARG A 99 3.39 -16.69 -7.27
C ARG A 99 2.37 -16.45 -6.14
N PRO A 100 1.12 -16.10 -6.48
CA PRO A 100 0.03 -16.05 -5.51
C PRO A 100 -0.27 -17.46 -4.98
N GLY A 101 -0.58 -17.55 -3.70
CA GLY A 101 -0.88 -18.81 -3.02
C GLY A 101 -1.01 -18.62 -1.52
N TYR A 102 -1.14 -19.72 -0.79
CA TYR A 102 -1.24 -19.72 0.66
C TYR A 102 0.10 -20.11 1.29
N LEU A 103 0.50 -19.37 2.33
CA LEU A 103 1.64 -19.71 3.17
C LEU A 103 1.13 -20.31 4.47
N THR A 104 1.54 -21.55 4.76
CA THR A 104 1.28 -22.20 6.05
C THR A 104 2.55 -22.23 6.86
N ILE A 105 2.48 -21.76 8.11
CA ILE A 105 3.58 -21.80 9.07
C ILE A 105 3.23 -22.87 10.10
N LEU A 106 4.09 -23.86 10.25
CA LEU A 106 3.89 -25.02 11.13
C LEU A 106 5.02 -25.08 12.15
N ASN A 107 4.67 -25.44 13.38
CA ASN A 107 5.65 -25.83 14.40
C ASN A 107 5.78 -27.35 14.37
N ILE A 108 6.90 -27.86 13.85
CA ILE A 108 7.16 -29.29 13.64
C ILE A 108 8.05 -29.89 14.74
N GLY A 109 8.24 -29.17 15.84
CA GLY A 109 9.17 -29.52 16.91
C GLY A 109 10.53 -28.82 16.78
N PRO A 110 11.35 -28.88 17.84
CA PRO A 110 12.54 -28.02 17.98
C PRO A 110 13.70 -28.38 17.03
N THR A 111 13.69 -29.58 16.45
CA THR A 111 14.80 -30.09 15.62
C THR A 111 14.54 -29.95 14.12
N GLY A 112 13.30 -29.71 13.70
CA GLY A 112 12.94 -29.56 12.28
C GLY A 112 13.24 -30.79 11.40
N ASN A 113 13.56 -31.95 11.99
CA ASN A 113 13.71 -33.20 11.26
C ASN A 113 12.32 -33.80 11.00
N THR A 114 11.94 -33.85 9.73
CA THR A 114 10.80 -34.60 9.20
C THR A 114 11.28 -35.64 8.21
#